data_AF-A0A2E7SS94-F1
#
_entry.id   AF-A0A2E7SS94-F1
#
_cell.length_a   1.000
_cell.length_b   1.000
_cell.length_c   1.000
_cell.angle_alpha   90.00
_cell.angle_beta   90.00
_cell.angle_gamma   90.00
#
_symmetry.space_group_name_H-M   'P 1'
#
loop_
_entity.id
_entity.type
_entity.pdbx_description
1 polymer ?
#
loop_
_entity_poly.entity_id
_entity_poly.type
_entity_poly.pdbx_seq_one_letter_code
_entity_poly.pdbx_strand_id
1 'polypeptide(L)'
;MINEQTDRINLKRFNKNHCDLIYQLDSDPDVMKYITLGIPRTKIEAQQYLINRIMKSYNKGDAFGIFAAYLNSTNEYIGWFLF
;
A
#
# COMPACT_ATOMS: atom_id res chain seq x y z
N MET A 1 9.02 -15.16 11.29
CA MET A 1 7.66 -14.80 10.84
C MET A 1 7.44 -13.39 11.33
N ILE A 2 7.31 -12.39 10.45
CA ILE A 2 6.93 -11.05 10.91
C ILE A 2 5.51 -11.21 11.48
N ASN A 3 5.33 -10.81 12.72
CA ASN A 3 3.99 -10.70 13.29
C ASN A 3 3.40 -9.42 12.68
N GLU A 4 2.62 -9.56 11.61
CA GLU A 4 2.05 -8.45 10.81
C GLU A 4 0.99 -7.63 11.58
N GLN A 5 0.81 -7.93 12.87
CA GLN A 5 -0.20 -7.35 13.73
C GLN A 5 0.44 -6.72 14.96
N THR A 6 0.01 -5.50 15.24
CA THR A 6 0.25 -4.76 16.49
C THR A 6 -1.09 -4.61 17.22
N ASP A 7 -1.09 -3.96 18.39
CA ASP A 7 -2.33 -3.67 19.12
C ASP A 7 -3.34 -2.86 18.28
N ARG A 8 -2.84 -1.96 17.41
CA ARG A 8 -3.70 -0.99 16.68
C ARG A 8 -3.80 -1.26 15.18
N ILE A 9 -2.78 -1.85 14.58
CA ILE A 9 -2.62 -1.95 13.13
C ILE A 9 -2.36 -3.40 12.73
N ASN A 10 -3.02 -3.82 11.66
CA ASN A 10 -2.77 -5.07 10.96
C ASN A 10 -2.31 -4.77 9.53
N LEU A 11 -1.16 -5.33 9.16
CA LEU A 11 -0.58 -5.23 7.82
C LEU A 11 -1.02 -6.43 6.99
N LYS A 12 -1.53 -6.18 5.78
CA LYS A 12 -1.99 -7.22 4.86
C LYS A 12 -1.38 -7.01 3.48
N ARG A 13 -1.13 -8.10 2.76
CA ARG A 13 -0.75 -8.00 1.35
C ARG A 13 -1.86 -7.38 0.51
N PHE A 14 -1.47 -6.53 -0.43
CA PHE A 14 -2.35 -6.09 -1.48
C PHE A 14 -2.66 -7.22 -2.47
N ASN A 15 -3.83 -7.14 -3.10
CA ASN A 15 -4.18 -7.97 -4.26
C ASN A 15 -4.70 -7.07 -5.40
N LYS A 16 -4.93 -7.67 -6.58
CA LYS A 16 -5.34 -6.95 -7.80
C LYS A 16 -6.62 -6.11 -7.66
N ASN A 17 -7.47 -6.39 -6.69
CA ASN A 17 -8.73 -5.67 -6.47
C ASN A 17 -8.54 -4.40 -5.62
N HIS A 18 -7.36 -4.17 -5.07
CA HIS A 18 -7.08 -3.03 -4.18
C HIS A 18 -6.56 -1.79 -4.91
N CYS A 19 -6.79 -1.68 -6.23
CA CYS A 19 -6.38 -0.51 -7.00
C CYS A 19 -6.93 0.80 -6.42
N ASP A 20 -8.19 0.78 -5.98
CA ASP A 20 -8.85 1.97 -5.42
C ASP A 20 -8.19 2.43 -4.11
N LEU A 21 -7.63 1.52 -3.30
CA LEU A 21 -6.90 1.87 -2.08
C LEU A 21 -5.56 2.56 -2.37
N ILE A 22 -4.87 2.12 -3.44
CA ILE A 22 -3.63 2.79 -3.89
C ILE A 22 -3.99 4.17 -4.44
N TYR A 23 -4.99 4.24 -5.32
CA TYR A 23 -5.41 5.50 -5.93
C TYR A 23 -5.90 6.52 -4.88
N GLN A 24 -6.62 6.09 -3.85
CA GLN A 24 -7.10 6.97 -2.78
C GLN A 24 -5.98 7.81 -2.16
N LEU A 25 -4.81 7.23 -1.93
CA LEU A 25 -3.67 7.94 -1.32
C LEU A 25 -2.75 8.54 -2.37
N ASP A 26 -2.45 7.79 -3.43
CA ASP A 26 -1.47 8.23 -4.42
C ASP A 26 -2.02 9.34 -5.34
N SER A 27 -3.32 9.60 -5.36
CA SER A 27 -3.90 10.76 -6.05
C SER A 27 -3.92 12.03 -5.20
N ASP A 28 -3.63 11.94 -3.90
CA ASP A 28 -3.61 13.09 -2.99
C ASP A 28 -2.25 13.82 -3.05
N PRO A 29 -2.19 15.08 -3.49
CA PRO A 29 -0.94 15.86 -3.54
C PRO A 29 -0.27 16.04 -2.18
N ASP A 30 -1.02 16.08 -1.08
CA ASP A 30 -0.45 16.26 0.26
C ASP A 30 0.27 14.99 0.73
N VAL A 31 -0.27 13.81 0.39
CA VAL A 31 0.41 12.51 0.61
C VAL A 31 1.65 12.42 -0.28
N MET A 32 1.51 12.79 -1.55
CA MET A 32 2.55 12.61 -2.55
C MET A 32 3.66 13.65 -2.44
N LYS A 33 3.45 14.77 -1.75
CA LYS A 33 4.39 15.90 -1.62
C LYS A 33 5.85 15.51 -1.38
N TYR A 34 6.09 14.47 -0.58
CA TYR A 34 7.45 14.03 -0.19
C TYR A 34 7.86 12.68 -0.81
N ILE A 35 7.05 12.10 -1.69
CA ILE A 35 7.31 10.81 -2.35
C ILE A 35 7.05 10.90 -3.85
N THR A 36 7.65 10.04 -4.67
CA THR A 36 7.43 10.05 -6.15
C THR A 36 7.59 11.46 -6.77
N LEU A 37 8.56 12.25 -6.28
CA LEU A 37 8.83 13.61 -6.74
C LEU A 37 7.64 14.59 -6.60
N GLY A 38 6.68 14.33 -5.70
CA GLY A 38 5.52 15.21 -5.52
C GLY A 38 4.43 15.03 -6.57
N ILE A 39 4.51 13.99 -7.42
CA ILE A 39 3.59 13.80 -8.56
C ILE A 39 2.48 12.82 -8.15
N PRO A 40 1.21 13.25 -8.07
CA PRO A 40 0.08 12.36 -7.85
C PRO A 40 -0.10 11.38 -9.02
N ARG A 41 -0.51 10.15 -8.70
CA ARG A 41 -0.83 9.12 -9.69
C ARG A 41 -2.27 9.24 -10.16
N THR A 42 -2.46 9.08 -11.45
CA THR A 42 -3.76 8.72 -12.03
C THR A 42 -4.17 7.31 -11.61
N LYS A 43 -5.45 6.96 -11.78
CA LYS A 43 -5.96 5.61 -11.49
C LYS A 43 -5.25 4.51 -12.30
N ILE A 44 -4.89 4.80 -13.55
CA ILE A 44 -4.16 3.86 -14.41
C ILE A 44 -2.75 3.64 -13.87
N GLU A 45 -2.04 4.71 -13.49
CA GLU A 45 -0.70 4.62 -12.92
C GLU A 45 -0.72 3.91 -11.56
N ALA A 46 -1.73 4.14 -10.73
CA ALA A 46 -1.93 3.42 -9.47
C ALA A 46 -2.12 1.90 -9.71
N GLN A 47 -2.92 1.51 -10.71
CA GLN A 47 -3.09 0.11 -11.09
C GLN A 47 -1.77 -0.52 -11.58
N GLN A 48 -1.03 0.20 -12.41
CA GLN A 48 0.27 -0.24 -12.89
C GLN A 48 1.27 -0.38 -11.75
N TYR A 49 1.28 0.56 -10.80
CA TYR A 49 2.12 0.51 -9.61
C TYR A 49 1.79 -0.70 -8.73
N LEU A 50 0.51 -0.96 -8.49
CA LEU A 50 0.04 -2.15 -7.77
C LEU A 50 0.56 -3.44 -8.38
N ILE A 51 0.39 -3.62 -9.69
CA ILE A 51 0.76 -4.87 -10.38
C ILE A 51 2.28 -4.98 -10.53
N ASN A 52 2.94 -3.92 -11.01
CA ASN A 52 4.34 -4.00 -11.43
C ASN A 52 5.33 -3.77 -10.29
N ARG A 53 4.92 -3.10 -9.20
CA ARG A 53 5.79 -2.84 -8.05
C ARG A 53 5.36 -3.63 -6.83
N ILE A 54 4.14 -3.40 -6.34
CA ILE A 54 3.68 -3.97 -5.07
C ILE A 54 3.59 -5.49 -5.17
N MET A 55 2.82 -6.04 -6.10
CA MET A 55 2.63 -7.49 -6.20
C MET A 55 3.92 -8.23 -6.52
N LYS A 56 4.77 -7.66 -7.40
CA LYS A 56 6.09 -8.24 -7.70
C LYS A 56 7.05 -8.21 -6.50
N SER A 57 6.88 -7.28 -5.55
CA SER A 57 7.77 -7.20 -4.38
C SER A 57 7.68 -8.44 -3.49
N TYR A 58 6.51 -9.07 -3.41
CA TYR A 58 6.28 -10.26 -2.58
C TYR A 58 7.04 -11.51 -3.05
N ASN A 59 7.58 -11.51 -4.28
CA ASN A 59 8.42 -12.60 -4.77
C ASN A 59 9.79 -12.66 -4.08
N LYS A 60 10.16 -11.63 -3.32
CA LYS A 60 11.44 -11.55 -2.59
C LYS A 60 11.40 -12.19 -1.20
N GLY A 61 10.26 -12.73 -0.80
CA GLY A 61 10.06 -13.43 0.48
C GLY A 61 8.95 -12.82 1.31
N ASP A 62 8.52 -13.55 2.34
CA ASP A 62 7.28 -13.21 3.02
C ASP A 62 7.31 -11.94 3.86
N ALA A 63 8.51 -11.55 4.27
CA ALA A 63 8.77 -10.37 5.10
C ALA A 63 9.07 -9.09 4.29
N PHE A 64 9.09 -9.16 2.95
CA PHE A 64 9.50 -8.05 2.09
C PHE A 64 8.35 -7.58 1.20
N GLY A 65 8.21 -6.27 1.05
CA GLY A 65 7.25 -5.68 0.12
C GLY A 65 6.49 -4.50 0.68
N ILE A 66 5.42 -4.14 -0.03
CA ILE A 66 4.55 -3.02 0.34
C ILE A 66 3.24 -3.60 0.87
N PHE A 67 2.83 -3.23 2.07
CA PHE A 67 1.69 -3.82 2.76
C PHE A 67 0.64 -2.76 3.06
N ALA A 68 -0.62 -3.14 2.91
CA ALA A 68 -1.77 -2.32 3.27
C ALA A 68 -1.95 -2.32 4.79
N ALA A 69 -2.06 -1.14 5.39
CA ALA A 69 -2.28 -0.97 6.81
C ALA A 69 -3.76 -0.77 7.10
N TYR A 70 -4.28 -1.57 8.02
CA TYR A 70 -5.66 -1.49 8.48
C TYR A 70 -5.72 -1.25 9.98
N LEU A 71 -6.65 -0.41 10.44
CA LEU A 71 -6.97 -0.30 11.87
C LEU A 71 -7.64 -1.57 12.36
N ASN A 72 -7.19 -2.10 13.49
CA ASN A 72 -7.78 -3.30 14.07
C ASN A 72 -9.24 -3.08 14.53
N SER A 73 -9.57 -1.87 14.99
CA SER A 73 -10.89 -1.55 15.54
C SER A 73 -12.00 -1.47 14.50
N THR A 74 -11.68 -1.04 13.27
CA THR A 74 -12.67 -0.75 12.22
C THR A 74 -12.42 -1.52 10.93
N ASN A 75 -11.25 -2.15 10.78
CA ASN A 75 -10.75 -2.70 9.53
C ASN A 75 -10.72 -1.65 8.40
N GLU A 76 -10.59 -0.37 8.76
CA GLU A 76 -10.41 0.74 7.84
C GLU A 76 -8.98 0.76 7.32
N TYR A 77 -8.83 0.97 6.01
CA TYR A 77 -7.54 1.18 5.38
C TYR A 77 -7.00 2.58 5.69
N ILE A 78 -5.78 2.65 6.22
CA ILE A 78 -5.18 3.92 6.69
C ILE A 78 -3.86 4.28 6.03
N GLY A 79 -3.36 3.46 5.11
CA GLY A 79 -2.02 3.67 4.56
C GLY A 79 -1.36 2.41 4.06
N TRP A 80 -0.08 2.56 3.72
CA TRP A 80 0.78 1.45 3.36
C TRP A 80 2.18 1.64 3.97
N PHE A 81 2.88 0.53 4.18
CA PHE A 81 4.27 0.50 4.64
C PHE A 81 5.12 -0.31 3.67
N LEU A 82 6.35 0.15 3.42
CA LEU A 82 7.36 -0.53 2.61
C LEU A 82 8.42 -1.14 3.53
N PHE A 83 8.68 -2.43 3.37
CA PHE A 83 9.75 -3.19 4.02
C PHE A 83 10.65 -3.85 2.99
#